data_AF-A0A962NP44-F1
#
_entry.id   AF-A0A962NP44-F1
#
_cell.length_a   1.000
_cell.length_b   1.000
_cell.length_c   1.000
_cell.angle_alpha   90.00
_cell.angle_beta   90.00
_cell.angle_gamma   90.00
#
_symmetry.space_group_name_H-M   'P 1'
#
loop_
_entity.id
_entity.type
_entity.pdbx_description
1 polymer ?
#
loop_
_entity_poly.entity_id
_entity_poly.type
_entity_poly.pdbx_seq_one_letter_code
_entity_poly.pdbx_strand_id
1 'polypeptide(L)'
;MDELIAIVALVIVGACFILPFYLRYQINLKELDTLTRLAEGGADVQTIINTLLKRRENPQSDKRRGLLLLAVAIPLIAFGVSQGEAYIALIFGGIPLLLGLAYLIMAKSKANTPQETQN
;
A
#
# COMPACT_ATOMS: atom_id res chain seq x y z
N MET A 1 -20.15 -0.35 -27.82
CA MET A 1 -18.67 -0.34 -27.71
C MET A 1 -18.24 0.30 -26.40
N ASP A 2 -18.83 1.44 -26.04
CA ASP A 2 -18.47 2.21 -24.84
C ASP A 2 -18.73 1.47 -23.50
N GLU A 3 -19.78 0.65 -23.41
CA GLU A 3 -20.04 -0.18 -22.21
C GLU A 3 -18.95 -1.23 -21.95
N LEU A 4 -18.42 -1.84 -23.00
CA LEU A 4 -17.33 -2.83 -22.90
C LEU A 4 -16.04 -2.16 -22.38
N ILE A 5 -15.78 -0.92 -22.80
CA ILE A 5 -14.63 -0.14 -22.35
C ILE A 5 -14.75 0.16 -20.85
N ALA A 6 -15.94 0.55 -20.38
CA ALA A 6 -16.20 0.83 -18.97
C ALA A 6 -16.01 -0.41 -18.07
N ILE A 7 -16.51 -1.57 -18.51
CA ILE A 7 -16.38 -2.83 -17.77
C ILE A 7 -14.91 -3.27 -17.69
N VAL A 8 -14.18 -3.20 -18.81
CA VAL A 8 -12.75 -3.57 -18.84
C VAL A 8 -11.92 -2.62 -17.96
N ALA A 9 -12.20 -1.31 -18.00
CA ALA A 9 -11.54 -0.34 -17.13
C ALA A 9 -11.79 -0.64 -15.64
N LEU A 10 -13.02 -0.99 -15.26
CA LEU A 10 -13.37 -1.34 -13.88
C LEU A 10 -12.64 -2.61 -13.42
N VAL A 11 -12.55 -3.63 -14.28
CA VAL A 11 -11.82 -4.87 -13.98
C VAL A 11 -10.32 -4.62 -13.82
N ILE A 12 -9.71 -3.79 -14.66
CA ILE A 12 -8.28 -3.44 -14.56
C ILE A 12 -8.00 -2.67 -13.27
N VAL A 13 -8.85 -1.71 -12.92
CA VAL A 13 -8.73 -0.96 -11.65
C VAL A 13 -8.92 -1.89 -10.46
N GLY A 14 -9.91 -2.78 -10.49
CA GLY A 14 -10.15 -3.78 -9.45
C GLY A 14 -8.98 -4.76 -9.31
N ALA A 15 -8.41 -5.23 -10.42
CA ALA A 15 -7.23 -6.09 -10.42
C ALA A 15 -6.02 -5.37 -9.80
N CYS A 16 -5.79 -4.10 -10.14
CA CYS A 16 -4.74 -3.29 -9.51
C CYS A 16 -4.88 -3.16 -7.98
N PHE A 17 -6.09 -3.31 -7.43
CA PHE A 17 -6.33 -3.33 -5.98
C PHE A 17 -6.13 -4.72 -5.35
N ILE A 18 -6.68 -5.76 -5.98
CA ILE A 18 -6.70 -7.11 -5.42
C ILE A 18 -5.32 -7.75 -5.52
N LEU A 19 -4.61 -7.53 -6.62
CA LEU A 19 -3.32 -8.14 -6.90
C LEU A 19 -2.25 -7.82 -5.83
N PRO A 20 -1.98 -6.55 -5.46
CA PRO A 20 -1.00 -6.25 -4.42
C PRO A 20 -1.41 -6.80 -3.06
N PHE A 21 -2.71 -6.89 -2.76
CA PHE A 21 -3.20 -7.48 -1.52
C PHE A 21 -2.96 -8.99 -1.50
N TYR A 22 -3.25 -9.68 -2.61
CA TYR A 22 -3.03 -11.10 -2.79
C TYR A 22 -1.53 -11.47 -2.72
N LEU A 23 -0.67 -10.72 -3.42
CA LEU A 23 0.78 -10.93 -3.32
C LEU A 23 1.29 -10.73 -1.89
N ARG A 24 0.78 -9.72 -1.19
CA ARG A 24 1.18 -9.47 0.20
C ARG A 24 0.72 -10.58 1.14
N TYR A 25 -0.48 -11.11 0.93
CA TYR A 25 -0.99 -12.25 1.68
C TYR A 25 -0.09 -13.49 1.48
N GLN A 26 0.29 -13.79 0.24
CA GLN A 26 1.24 -14.87 -0.05
C GLN A 26 2.61 -14.68 0.62
N ILE A 27 3.14 -13.46 0.64
CA ILE A 27 4.42 -13.17 1.31
C ILE A 27 4.30 -13.40 2.82
N ASN A 28 3.21 -12.91 3.45
CA ASN A 28 2.98 -13.11 4.88
C ASN A 28 2.89 -14.59 5.26
N LEU A 29 2.23 -15.41 4.43
CA LEU A 29 2.11 -16.85 4.67
C LEU A 29 3.46 -17.55 4.62
N LYS A 30 4.29 -17.23 3.61
CA LYS A 30 5.63 -17.81 3.48
C LYS A 30 6.52 -17.41 4.66
N GLU A 31 6.42 -16.18 5.14
CA GLU A 31 7.18 -15.69 6.29
C GLU A 31 6.76 -16.35 7.61
N LEU A 32 5.46 -16.59 7.80
CA LEU A 32 4.96 -17.32 8.98
C LEU A 32 5.50 -18.74 9.00
N ASP A 33 5.53 -19.43 7.85
CA ASP A 33 6.14 -20.76 7.74
C ASP A 33 7.63 -20.73 8.12
N THR A 34 8.40 -19.72 7.67
CA THR A 34 9.80 -19.57 8.08
C THR A 34 9.97 -19.31 9.58
N LEU A 35 9.12 -18.47 10.17
CA LEU A 35 9.16 -18.16 11.61
C LEU A 35 8.79 -19.38 12.46
N THR A 36 7.80 -20.17 12.03
CA THR A 36 7.43 -21.42 12.70
C THR A 36 8.59 -22.42 12.65
N ARG A 37 9.25 -22.57 11.50
CA ARG A 37 10.44 -23.44 11.37
C ARG A 37 11.63 -22.96 12.21
N LEU A 38 11.83 -21.65 12.34
CA LEU A 38 12.85 -21.05 13.21
C LEU A 38 12.56 -21.32 14.70
N ALA A 39 11.29 -21.21 15.11
CA ALA A 39 10.86 -21.50 16.47
C ALA A 39 10.99 -23.00 16.80
N GLU A 40 10.61 -23.88 15.87
CA GLU A 40 10.77 -25.34 16.00
C GLU A 40 12.24 -25.77 16.03
N GLY A 41 13.12 -25.03 15.32
CA GLY A 41 14.57 -25.26 15.32
C GLY A 41 15.31 -24.78 16.58
N GLY A 42 14.61 -24.24 17.58
CA GLY A 42 15.20 -23.76 18.84
C GLY A 42 15.91 -22.41 18.72
N ALA A 43 15.56 -21.58 17.72
CA ALA A 43 16.14 -20.25 17.59
C ALA A 43 15.79 -19.36 18.79
N ASP A 44 16.78 -18.61 19.28
CA ASP A 44 16.63 -17.73 20.43
C ASP A 44 15.53 -16.68 20.21
N VAL A 45 14.74 -16.42 21.24
CA VAL A 45 13.56 -15.53 21.19
C VAL A 45 13.96 -14.11 20.76
N GLN A 46 15.17 -13.67 21.11
CA GLN A 46 15.73 -12.39 20.65
C GLN A 46 15.92 -12.33 19.13
N THR A 47 16.26 -13.44 18.48
CA THR A 47 16.44 -13.50 17.03
C THR A 47 15.08 -13.39 16.32
N ILE A 48 14.05 -14.05 16.86
CA ILE A 48 12.67 -13.95 16.37
C ILE A 48 12.15 -12.51 16.54
N ILE A 49 12.34 -11.92 17.72
CA ILE A 49 11.92 -10.54 18.02
C ILE A 49 12.63 -9.54 17.10
N ASN A 50 13.96 -9.64 16.91
CA ASN A 50 14.70 -8.74 16.02
C ASN A 50 14.26 -8.88 14.56
N THR A 51 13.94 -10.09 14.10
CA THR A 51 13.42 -10.32 12.75
C THR A 51 12.03 -9.67 12.57
N LEU A 52 11.19 -9.73 13.60
CA LEU A 52 9.87 -9.08 13.62
C LEU A 52 9.94 -7.55 13.76
N LEU A 53 10.90 -7.00 14.52
CA LEU A 53 11.10 -5.55 14.61
C LEU A 53 11.64 -4.96 13.30
N LYS A 54 12.64 -5.61 12.68
CA LYS A 54 13.21 -5.20 11.38
C LYS A 54 12.15 -5.18 10.26
N ARG A 55 11.09 -5.97 10.42
CA ARG A 55 9.92 -6.02 9.52
C ARG A 55 9.01 -4.79 9.64
N ARG A 56 8.95 -4.12 10.80
CA ARG A 56 8.02 -3.01 11.05
C ARG A 56 8.48 -1.70 10.39
N GLU A 57 9.78 -1.54 10.17
CA GLU A 57 10.38 -0.35 9.57
C GLU A 57 10.66 -0.51 8.07
N ASN A 58 9.66 -0.87 7.27
CA ASN A 58 9.83 -0.83 5.81
C ASN A 58 9.21 0.44 5.21
N PRO A 59 9.94 1.58 5.15
CA PRO A 59 9.44 2.84 4.60
C PRO A 59 9.04 2.73 3.12
N GLN A 60 9.49 1.69 2.40
CA GLN A 60 9.02 1.42 1.03
C GLN A 60 7.55 0.97 0.98
N SER A 61 7.02 0.32 2.03
CA SER A 61 5.59 -0.04 2.11
C SER A 61 4.72 1.21 2.13
N ASP A 62 5.14 2.23 2.88
CA ASP A 62 4.35 3.46 3.08
C ASP A 62 4.32 4.29 1.78
N LYS A 63 5.45 4.36 1.03
CA LYS A 63 5.49 4.97 -0.31
C LYS A 63 4.54 4.29 -1.29
N ARG A 64 4.56 2.96 -1.35
CA ARG A 64 3.71 2.19 -2.28
C ARG A 64 2.23 2.39 -2.01
N ARG A 65 1.81 2.42 -0.73
CA ARG A 65 0.42 2.69 -0.35
C ARG A 65 -0.02 4.10 -0.76
N GLY A 66 0.83 5.10 -0.52
CA GLY A 66 0.54 6.47 -0.93
C GLY A 66 0.38 6.62 -2.45
N LEU A 67 1.24 5.95 -3.21
CA LEU A 67 1.23 5.97 -4.67
C LEU A 67 0.01 5.23 -5.26
N LEU A 68 -0.38 4.09 -4.68
CA LEU A 68 -1.62 3.38 -5.06
C LEU A 68 -2.87 4.23 -4.83
N LEU A 69 -2.94 4.92 -3.70
CA LEU A 69 -4.08 5.80 -3.38
C LEU A 69 -4.16 6.98 -4.36
N LEU A 70 -3.03 7.58 -4.74
CA LEU A 70 -2.99 8.62 -5.78
C LEU A 70 -3.38 8.10 -7.16
N ALA A 71 -2.88 6.92 -7.53
CA ALA A 71 -3.18 6.29 -8.82
C ALA A 71 -4.67 5.99 -9.00
N VAL A 72 -5.44 5.92 -7.91
CA VAL A 72 -6.88 5.70 -7.92
C VAL A 72 -7.63 7.02 -7.83
N ALA A 73 -7.18 7.92 -6.96
CA ALA A 73 -7.80 9.22 -6.78
C ALA A 73 -7.81 10.05 -8.06
N ILE A 74 -6.70 10.08 -8.81
CA ILE A 74 -6.56 10.91 -10.01
C ILE A 74 -7.57 10.49 -11.10
N PRO A 75 -7.68 9.21 -11.51
CA PRO A 75 -8.70 8.77 -12.46
C PRO A 75 -10.12 8.97 -11.95
N LEU A 76 -10.39 8.77 -10.66
CA LEU A 76 -11.73 8.90 -10.09
C LEU A 76 -12.22 10.36 -10.16
N ILE A 77 -11.32 11.31 -9.86
CA ILE A 77 -11.59 12.74 -10.00
C ILE A 77 -11.75 13.11 -11.47
N ALA A 78 -10.83 12.67 -12.34
CA ALA A 78 -10.87 12.98 -13.77
C ALA A 78 -12.16 12.46 -14.44
N PHE A 79 -12.56 11.24 -14.09
CA PHE A 79 -13.80 10.63 -14.59
C PHE A 79 -15.04 11.39 -14.08
N GLY A 80 -15.14 11.66 -12.78
CA GLY A 80 -16.29 12.36 -12.25
C GLY A 80 -16.41 13.81 -12.75
N VAL A 81 -15.28 14.50 -12.98
CA VAL A 81 -15.27 15.82 -13.64
C VAL A 81 -15.73 15.73 -15.09
N SER A 82 -15.31 14.70 -15.84
CA SER A 82 -15.75 14.52 -17.24
C SER A 82 -17.25 14.29 -17.40
N GLN A 83 -17.91 13.76 -16.36
CA GLN A 83 -19.36 13.53 -16.31
C GLN A 83 -20.16 14.74 -15.81
N GLY A 84 -19.50 15.86 -15.49
CA GLY A 84 -20.13 17.05 -14.92
C GLY A 84 -20.40 16.99 -13.41
N GLU A 85 -20.08 15.87 -12.76
CA GLU A 85 -20.34 15.61 -11.34
C GLU A 85 -19.10 15.91 -10.47
N ALA A 86 -18.51 17.09 -10.67
CA ALA A 86 -17.24 17.47 -10.04
C ALA A 86 -17.28 17.41 -8.51
N TYR A 87 -18.41 17.75 -7.88
CA TYR A 87 -18.54 17.76 -6.43
C TYR A 87 -18.46 16.34 -5.83
N ILE A 88 -19.15 15.38 -6.46
CA ILE A 88 -19.13 13.97 -6.05
C ILE A 88 -17.73 13.37 -6.29
N ALA A 89 -17.14 13.68 -7.45
CA ALA A 89 -15.79 13.26 -7.81
C ALA A 89 -14.75 13.70 -6.77
N LEU A 90 -14.87 14.93 -6.27
CA LEU A 90 -13.95 15.51 -5.31
C LEU A 90 -14.11 14.92 -3.91
N ILE A 91 -15.32 14.55 -3.50
CA ILE A 91 -15.53 13.87 -2.21
C ILE A 91 -14.95 12.45 -2.25
N PHE A 92 -15.32 11.66 -3.25
CA PHE A 92 -14.91 10.25 -3.33
C PHE A 92 -13.44 10.08 -3.75
N GLY A 93 -12.92 10.97 -4.59
CA GLY A 93 -11.52 10.96 -5.01
C GLY A 93 -10.59 11.77 -4.12
N GLY A 94 -11.09 12.82 -3.45
CA GLY A 94 -10.28 13.70 -2.60
C GLY A 94 -9.81 13.01 -1.32
N ILE A 95 -10.63 12.16 -0.71
CA ILE A 95 -10.23 11.38 0.47
C ILE A 95 -9.01 10.49 0.18
N PRO A 96 -9.02 9.61 -0.84
CA PRO A 96 -7.84 8.83 -1.20
C PRO A 96 -6.69 9.70 -1.71
N LEU A 97 -6.95 10.86 -2.35
CA LEU A 97 -5.89 11.79 -2.76
C LEU A 97 -5.10 12.33 -1.56
N LEU A 98 -5.82 12.80 -0.53
CA LEU A 98 -5.24 13.35 0.69
C LEU A 98 -4.50 12.28 1.49
N LEU A 99 -5.11 11.10 1.63
CA LEU A 99 -4.45 9.95 2.26
C LEU A 99 -3.19 9.54 1.49
N GLY A 100 -3.26 9.51 0.16
CA GLY A 100 -2.12 9.17 -0.70
C GLY A 100 -0.94 10.13 -0.51
N LEU A 101 -1.22 11.43 -0.47
CA LEU A 101 -0.24 12.46 -0.15
C LEU A 101 0.32 12.33 1.26
N ALA A 102 -0.53 12.11 2.27
CA ALA A 102 -0.08 11.95 3.65
C ALA A 102 0.90 10.77 3.80
N TYR A 103 0.60 9.62 3.15
CA TYR A 103 1.49 8.46 3.13
C TYR A 103 2.83 8.77 2.44
N LEU A 104 2.83 9.51 1.33
CA LEU A 104 4.07 9.92 0.65
C LEU A 104 4.90 10.88 1.50
N ILE A 105 4.27 11.83 2.19
CA ILE A 105 4.95 12.77 3.08
C ILE A 105 5.59 12.02 4.25
N MET A 106 4.86 11.13 4.92
CA MET A 106 5.40 10.28 6.00
C MET A 106 6.55 9.39 5.53
N ALA A 107 6.45 8.87 4.31
CA ALA A 107 7.48 8.01 3.78
C ALA A 107 8.72 8.79 3.29
N LYS A 108 8.55 10.07 2.93
CA LYS A 108 9.66 11.00 2.66
C LYS A 108 10.33 11.45 3.96
N SER A 109 9.56 11.76 5.00
CA SER A 109 10.13 12.18 6.29
C SER A 109 10.95 11.06 6.94
N LYS A 110 10.44 9.83 6.95
CA LYS A 110 11.20 8.65 7.41
C LYS A 110 12.47 8.36 6.62
N ALA A 111 12.50 8.71 5.33
CA ALA A 111 13.69 8.54 4.49
C ALA A 111 14.77 9.62 4.76
N ASN A 112 14.36 10.76 5.32
CA ASN A 112 15.23 11.90 5.63
C ASN A 112 15.64 11.96 7.10
N THR A 113 15.13 11.06 7.95
CA THR A 113 15.66 10.88 9.31
C THR A 113 16.95 10.07 9.18
N PRO A 114 18.15 10.65 9.41
CA PRO A 114 19.33 9.84 9.62
C PRO A 114 19.06 8.93 10.81
N GLN A 115 19.57 7.70 10.78
CA GLN A 115 19.58 6.79 11.92
C GLN A 115 20.45 7.38 13.05
N GLU A 116 20.03 8.47 13.68
CA GLU A 116 20.62 8.94 14.91
C GLU A 116 20.19 8.02 16.04
N THR A 117 21.15 7.20 16.44
CA THR A 117 21.35 6.66 17.79
C THR A 117 20.27 5.72 18.34
N GLN A 118 20.49 4.42 18.16
CA GLN A 118 20.33 3.46 19.24
C GLN A 118 21.61 2.63 19.35
N ASN A 119 22.57 3.17 20.12
CA ASN A 119 23.62 2.41 20.79
C ASN A 119 23.04 1.77 22.05
#